data_AF-A0A3N1QCI3-F1
#
_entry.id   AF-A0A3N1QCI3-F1
#
_cell.length_a   1.000
_cell.length_b   1.000
_cell.length_c   1.000
_cell.angle_alpha   90.00
_cell.angle_beta   90.00
_cell.angle_gamma   90.00
#
_symmetry.space_group_name_H-M   'P 1'
#
loop_
_entity.id
_entity.type
_entity.pdbx_description
1 polymer ?
#
loop_
_entity_poly.entity_id
_entity_poly.type
_entity_poly.pdbx_seq_one_letter_code
_entity_poly.pdbx_strand_id
1 'polypeptide(L)' 'MADLDSVRWNDEARGKILSDADGVLRDAVADVARDYAGDGWEAAFQSLNERLKTRFIDYEPGPDVRKFAEMIAAGDFA' A
#
# COMPACT_ATOMS: atom_id res chain seq x y z
N MET A 1 19.73 12.33 31.03
CA MET A 1 18.75 12.66 29.98
C MET A 1 18.55 11.42 29.15
N ALA A 2 17.31 11.01 28.88
CA ALA A 2 17.07 9.91 27.94
C ALA A 2 17.39 10.40 26.52
N ASP A 3 18.06 9.55 25.75
CA ASP A 3 18.36 9.77 24.33
C ASP A 3 17.08 9.56 23.50
N LEU A 4 16.80 10.44 22.54
CA LEU A 4 15.66 10.29 21.64
C LEU A 4 15.76 9.01 20.81
N ASP A 5 16.98 8.53 20.54
CA ASP A 5 17.21 7.27 19.82
C ASP A 5 16.70 6.03 20.58
N SER A 6 16.42 6.16 21.88
CA SER A 6 15.79 5.11 22.69
C SER A 6 14.27 5.04 22.54
N VAL A 7 13.64 6.06 21.95
CA VAL A 7 12.19 6.14 21.74
C VAL A 7 11.83 5.34 20.50
N ARG A 8 11.62 4.04 20.68
CA ARG A 8 11.19 3.12 19.63
C ARG A 8 10.09 2.19 20.11
N TRP A 9 9.22 1.78 19.20
CA TRP A 9 8.30 0.68 19.47
C TRP A 9 9.09 -0.60 19.80
N ASN A 10 8.56 -1.37 20.75
CA ASN A 10 9.02 -2.75 20.96
C ASN A 10 8.68 -3.62 19.73
N ASP A 11 9.24 -4.82 19.67
CA ASP A 11 9.13 -5.66 18.47
C ASP A 11 7.69 -6.13 18.22
N GLU A 12 6.91 -6.38 19.27
CA GLU A 12 5.50 -6.76 19.15
C GLU A 12 4.66 -5.64 18.53
N ALA A 13 4.79 -4.41 19.06
CA ALA A 13 4.09 -3.24 18.55
C ALA A 13 4.53 -2.92 17.11
N ARG A 14 5.82 -3.07 16.80
CA ARG A 14 6.34 -2.87 15.44
C ARG A 14 5.76 -3.89 14.47
N GLY A 15 5.65 -5.16 14.87
CA GLY A 15 5.03 -6.21 14.06
C GLY A 15 3.57 -5.91 13.75
N LYS A 16 2.81 -5.40 14.74
CA LYS A 16 1.42 -4.96 14.53
C LYS A 16 1.33 -3.80 13.53
N ILE A 17 2.18 -2.78 13.68
CA ILE A 17 2.22 -1.63 12.75
C ILE A 17 2.52 -2.07 11.31
N LEU A 18 3.47 -2.99 11.12
CA LEU A 18 3.76 -3.54 9.78
C LEU A 18 2.59 -4.35 9.23
N SER A 19 1.94 -5.17 10.06
CA SER A 19 0.76 -5.94 9.66
C SER A 19 -0.42 -5.04 9.25
N ASP A 20 -0.60 -3.92 9.95
CA ASP A 20 -1.62 -2.92 9.61
C ASP A 20 -1.28 -2.21 8.30
N ALA A 21 0.00 -1.88 8.06
CA ALA A 21 0.46 -1.33 6.78
C ALA A 21 0.21 -2.29 5.61
N ASP A 22 0.46 -3.60 5.80
CA ASP A 22 0.12 -4.63 4.82
C ASP A 22 -1.39 -4.76 4.61
N GLY A 23 -2.20 -4.51 5.65
CA GLY A 23 -3.66 -4.41 5.56
C GLY A 23 -4.10 -3.27 4.65
N VAL A 24 -3.56 -2.07 4.87
CA VAL A 24 -3.81 -0.89 4.04
C VAL A 24 -3.51 -1.16 2.56
N LEU A 25 -2.39 -1.82 2.27
CA LEU A 25 -2.01 -2.18 0.91
C LEU A 25 -3.01 -3.17 0.29
N ARG A 26 -3.40 -4.22 1.02
CA ARG A 26 -4.37 -5.22 0.56
C ARG A 26 -5.73 -4.59 0.27
N ASP A 27 -6.22 -3.73 1.17
CA ASP A 27 -7.49 -3.04 0.99
C ASP A 27 -7.46 -2.13 -0.23
N ALA A 28 -6.37 -1.38 -0.43
CA ALA A 28 -6.21 -0.53 -1.62
C ALA A 28 -6.21 -1.35 -2.92
N VAL A 29 -5.50 -2.48 -2.95
CA VAL A 29 -5.50 -3.38 -4.12
C VAL A 29 -6.89 -3.96 -4.37
N ALA A 30 -7.55 -4.49 -3.34
CA ALA A 30 -8.88 -5.08 -3.46
C ALA A 30 -9.91 -4.07 -3.95
N ASP A 31 -9.89 -2.86 -3.41
CA ASP A 31 -10.83 -1.83 -3.82
C ASP A 31 -10.54 -1.30 -5.23
N VAL A 32 -9.28 -1.14 -5.65
CA VAL A 32 -8.95 -0.73 -7.03
C VAL A 32 -9.30 -1.84 -8.01
N ALA A 33 -9.05 -3.11 -7.67
CA ALA A 33 -9.44 -4.25 -8.50
C ALA A 33 -10.96 -4.30 -8.72
N ARG A 34 -11.76 -4.03 -7.67
CA ARG A 34 -13.22 -3.99 -7.75
C ARG A 34 -13.73 -2.86 -8.67
N ASP A 35 -13.07 -1.71 -8.62
CA ASP A 35 -13.46 -0.51 -9.38
C ASP A 35 -12.85 -0.46 -10.80
N TYR A 36 -12.01 -1.44 -11.15
CA TYR A 36 -11.22 -1.40 -12.39
C TYR A 36 -12.10 -1.57 -13.64
N ALA A 37 -11.99 -0.62 -14.57
CA ALA A 37 -12.82 -0.54 -15.78
C ALA A 37 -12.11 -0.98 -17.07
N GLY A 38 -10.86 -1.46 -17.00
CA GLY A 38 -10.12 -1.96 -18.17
C GLY A 38 -9.18 -0.94 -18.85
N ASP A 39 -8.91 0.21 -18.23
CA ASP A 39 -8.10 1.31 -18.81
C ASP A 39 -6.57 1.10 -18.76
N GLY A 40 -6.11 -0.14 -18.57
CA GLY A 40 -4.69 -0.48 -18.49
C GLY A 40 -4.07 -0.32 -17.09
N TRP A 41 -2.84 -0.80 -16.94
CA TRP A 41 -2.16 -0.84 -15.64
C TRP A 41 -1.77 0.56 -15.14
N GLU A 42 -1.56 1.54 -16.02
CA GLU A 42 -1.26 2.91 -15.64
C GLU A 42 -2.41 3.55 -14.85
N ALA A 43 -3.66 3.29 -15.24
CA ALA A 43 -4.85 3.78 -14.55
C ALA A 43 -5.01 3.12 -13.17
N ALA A 44 -4.77 1.81 -13.08
CA ALA A 44 -4.73 1.10 -11.80
C ALA A 44 -3.59 1.61 -10.90
N PHE A 45 -2.42 1.89 -11.46
CA PHE A 45 -1.26 2.42 -10.74
C PHE A 45 -1.54 3.81 -10.18
N GLN A 46 -2.13 4.70 -10.97
CA GLN A 46 -2.55 6.02 -10.48
C GLN A 46 -3.54 5.87 -9.31
N SER A 47 -4.57 5.04 -9.48
CA SER A 47 -5.60 4.81 -8.46
C SER A 47 -5.03 4.26 -7.14
N LEU A 48 -4.09 3.32 -7.22
CA LEU A 48 -3.37 2.80 -6.04
C LEU A 48 -2.60 3.92 -5.32
N ASN A 49 -1.85 4.73 -6.07
CA ASN A 49 -1.06 5.81 -5.50
C ASN A 49 -1.92 6.88 -4.83
N GLU A 50 -3.05 7.24 -5.42
CA GLU A 50 -4.00 8.19 -4.83
C GLU A 50 -4.54 7.69 -3.49
N ARG A 51 -4.85 6.40 -3.39
CA ARG A 51 -5.34 5.78 -2.15
C ARG A 51 -4.24 5.69 -1.09
N LEU A 52 -3.05 5.21 -1.45
CA LEU A 52 -1.96 4.96 -0.49
C LEU A 52 -1.33 6.26 0.03
N LYS A 53 -1.21 7.32 -0.78
CA LYS A 53 -0.64 8.62 -0.37
C LYS A 53 -1.33 9.24 0.85
N THR A 54 -2.61 8.93 1.07
CA THR A 54 -3.38 9.47 2.20
C THR A 54 -3.26 8.63 3.48
N ARG A 55 -2.60 7.47 3.42
CA ARG A 55 -2.55 6.48 4.50
C ARG A 55 -1.21 6.39 5.21
N PHE A 56 -0.15 6.97 4.63
CA PHE A 56 1.19 6.97 5.21
C PHE A 56 1.76 8.40 5.28
N ILE A 57 2.61 8.65 6.27
CA ILE A 57 3.20 9.98 6.54
C ILE A 57 4.16 10.41 5.42
N ASP A 58 4.99 9.48 4.95
CA ASP A 58 6.00 9.72 3.91
C ASP A 58 5.94 8.60 2.87
N TYR A 59 4.86 8.60 2.10
CA TYR A 59 4.62 7.58 1.09
C TYR A 59 5.46 7.82 -0.17
N GLU A 60 6.23 6.82 -0.57
CA GLU A 60 6.86 6.75 -1.88
C GLU A 60 6.36 5.53 -2.67
N PRO A 61 6.01 5.69 -3.96
CA PRO A 61 5.64 4.56 -4.80
C PRO A 61 6.81 3.59 -4.97
N GLY A 62 6.65 2.37 -4.44
CA GLY A 62 7.60 1.28 -4.63
C GLY A 62 7.32 0.43 -5.88
N PRO A 63 8.26 -0.45 -6.26
CA PRO A 63 8.06 -1.40 -7.37
C PRO A 63 6.87 -2.34 -7.16
N ASP A 64 6.51 -2.63 -5.92
CA ASP A 64 5.36 -3.48 -5.59
C ASP A 64 4.03 -2.86 -6.04
N VAL A 65 3.87 -1.53 -5.90
CA VAL A 65 2.64 -0.84 -6.31
C VAL A 65 2.43 -0.97 -7.82
N ARG A 66 3.53 -0.89 -8.58
CA ARG A 66 3.50 -1.14 -10.03
C ARG A 66 3.10 -2.58 -10.33
N LYS A 67 3.72 -3.55 -9.67
CA LYS A 67 3.40 -4.97 -9.84
C LYS A 67 1.91 -5.25 -9.59
N PHE A 68 1.33 -4.69 -8.53
CA PHE A 68 -0.09 -4.88 -8.25
C PHE A 68 -0.99 -4.22 -9.30
N ALA A 69 -0.61 -3.05 -9.81
CA ALA A 69 -1.33 -2.43 -10.91
C ALA A 69 -1.36 -3.29 -12.18
N GLU A 70 -0.22 -3.91 -12.54
CA GLU A 70 -0.10 -4.84 -13.66
C GLU A 70 -0.99 -6.07 -13.46
N MET A 71 -0.99 -6.64 -12.25
CA MET A 71 -1.84 -7.77 -11.88
C MET A 71 -3.35 -7.42 -11.88
N ILE A 72 -3.72 -6.23 -11.41
CA ILE A 72 -5.10 -5.72 -11.51
C ILE A 72 -5.51 -5.64 -12.98
N ALA A 73 -4.65 -5.06 -13.83
CA ALA A 73 -4.93 -4.93 -15.26
C ALA A 73 -5.03 -6.28 -15.98
N ALA A 74 -4.30 -7.30 -15.51
CA ALA A 74 -4.39 -8.67 -15.99
C ALA A 74 -5.62 -9.43 -15.49
N GLY A 75 -6.31 -8.93 -14.46
CA GLY A 75 -7.47 -9.59 -13.86
C GLY A 75 -7.13 -10.61 -12.77
N ASP A 76 -5.92 -10.59 -12.21
CA ASP A 76 -5.44 -11.57 -11.21
C ASP A 76 -6.13 -11.44 -9.83
N PHE A 77 -6.86 -10.35 -9.61
CA PHE A 77 -7.55 -10.05 -8.35
C PHE A 77 -9.08 -9.91 -8.50
N ALA A 78 -9.63 -10.30 -9.65
CA ALA A 78 -11.06 -10.28 -9.96
C ALA A 78 -11.83 -11.49 -9.40
#